data_AF-A0A947V6X0-F1
#
_entry.id   AF-A0A947V6X0-F1
#
_cell.length_a   1.000
_cell.length_b   1.000
_cell.length_c   1.000
_cell.angle_alpha   90.00
_cell.angle_beta   90.00
_cell.angle_gamma   90.00
#
_symmetry.space_group_name_H-M   'P 1'
#
loop_
_entity.id
_entity.type
_entity.pdbx_description
1 polymer ?
#
loop_
_entity_poly.entity_id
_entity_poly.type
_entity_poly.pdbx_seq_one_letter_code
_entity_poly.pdbx_strand_id
1 'polypeptide(L)'
;MLSIFAATYEVILFWHGADASENLLSTWQFVFIVLLVLWVDADSKNRSDIYRPFEFGQLVFFYWLPYLPFYLWRTRRTFGIFMLLGFVFLFFLGYFAQWVIYLAR
;
A
#
# COMPACT_ATOMS: atom_id res chain seq x y z
N MET A 1 10.38 0.19 2.83
CA MET A 1 11.14 1.06 3.76
C MET A 1 10.26 2.11 4.40
N LEU A 2 9.55 2.95 3.62
CA LEU A 2 8.65 3.97 4.17
C LEU A 2 7.59 3.42 5.16
N SER A 3 6.88 2.34 4.79
CA SER A 3 5.89 1.70 5.67
C SER A 3 6.47 1.17 6.99
N ILE A 4 7.74 0.76 6.99
CA ILE A 4 8.41 0.27 8.20
C ILE A 4 8.69 1.43 9.16
N PHE A 5 9.14 2.57 8.64
CA PHE A 5 9.35 3.77 9.46
C PHE A 5 8.03 4.28 10.06
N ALA A 6 6.97 4.35 9.25
CA ALA A 6 5.64 4.74 9.74
C ALA A 6 5.12 3.77 10.81
N ALA A 7 5.20 2.46 10.55
CA ALA A 7 4.79 1.45 11.52
C ALA A 7 5.61 1.51 12.82
N THR A 8 6.92 1.73 12.73
CA THR A 8 7.79 1.85 13.91
C THR A 8 7.42 3.09 14.73
N TYR A 9 7.15 4.22 14.06
CA TYR A 9 6.70 5.44 14.72
C TYR A 9 5.35 5.25 15.43
N GLU A 10 4.37 4.64 14.75
CA GLU A 10 3.06 4.30 15.33
C GLU A 10 3.18 3.38 16.56
N VAL A 11 4.05 2.38 16.49
CA VAL A 11 4.29 1.43 17.58
C VAL A 11 4.94 2.11 18.79
N ILE A 12 5.94 2.96 18.56
CA ILE A 12 6.62 3.69 19.64
C ILE A 12 5.62 4.58 20.39
N LEU A 13 4.77 5.32 19.68
CA LEU A 13 3.77 6.18 20.31
C LEU A 13 2.72 5.38 21.07
N PHE A 14 2.20 4.32 20.45
CA PHE A 14 1.24 3.42 21.10
C PHE A 14 1.79 2.84 22.41
N TRP A 15 3.08 2.47 22.44
CA TRP A 15 3.73 1.96 23.65
C TRP A 15 3.82 3.00 24.76
N HIS A 16 3.92 4.28 24.42
CA HIS A 16 3.88 5.41 25.37
C HIS A 16 2.44 5.87 25.71
N GLY A 17 1.41 5.21 25.18
CA GLY A 17 0.02 5.59 25.38
C GLY A 17 -0.38 6.89 24.66
N ALA A 18 0.37 7.26 23.62
CA ALA A 18 0.10 8.42 22.77
C ALA A 18 -0.38 7.98 21.39
N ASP A 19 -1.21 8.81 20.76
CA ASP A 19 -1.68 8.58 19.40
C ASP A 19 -0.72 9.19 18.36
N ALA A 20 -0.57 8.49 17.23
CA ALA A 20 0.16 9.04 16.09
C ALA A 20 -0.61 10.21 15.48
N SER A 21 0.14 11.25 15.08
CA SER A 21 -0.44 12.42 14.43
C SER A 21 -1.21 12.03 13.16
N GLU A 22 -2.50 12.36 13.12
CA GLU A 22 -3.36 12.10 11.96
C GLU A 22 -2.76 12.67 10.66
N ASN A 23 -2.23 13.89 10.71
CA ASN A 23 -1.60 14.54 9.55
C ASN A 23 -0.40 13.74 9.01
N LEU A 24 0.42 13.18 9.90
CA LEU A 24 1.57 12.37 9.50
C LEU A 24 1.11 11.05 8.87
N LEU A 25 0.10 10.40 9.48
CA LEU A 25 -0.49 9.17 8.96
C LEU A 25 -1.12 9.38 7.58
N SER A 26 -1.94 10.42 7.41
CA SER A 26 -2.54 10.76 6.12
C SER A 26 -1.51 11.10 5.06
N THR A 27 -0.44 11.83 5.43
CA THR A 27 0.67 12.13 4.51
C THR A 27 1.38 10.85 4.08
N TRP A 28 1.67 9.95 5.02
CA TRP A 28 2.30 8.67 4.72
C TRP A 28 1.41 7.79 3.82
N GLN A 29 0.11 7.69 4.10
CA GLN A 29 -0.86 6.94 3.28
C GLN A 29 -0.92 7.50 1.86
N PHE A 30 -0.98 8.83 1.72
CA PHE A 30 -0.98 9.48 0.42
C PHE A 30 0.30 9.17 -0.37
N VAL A 31 1.48 9.31 0.26
CA VAL A 31 2.76 8.97 -0.37
C VAL A 31 2.80 7.48 -0.77
N PHE A 32 2.28 6.58 0.07
CA PHE A 32 2.20 5.16 -0.25
C PHE A 32 1.36 4.90 -1.50
N ILE A 33 0.17 5.52 -1.61
CA ILE A 33 -0.71 5.38 -2.78
C ILE A 33 -0.02 5.93 -4.03
N VAL A 34 0.63 7.10 -3.96
CA VAL A 34 1.38 7.67 -5.09
C VAL A 34 2.48 6.71 -5.55
N LEU A 35 3.27 6.17 -4.62
CA LEU A 35 4.33 5.22 -4.94
C LEU A 35 3.77 3.91 -5.53
N LEU A 36 2.66 3.42 -5.02
CA LEU A 36 1.96 2.24 -5.55
C LEU A 36 1.52 2.47 -7.01
N VAL A 37 0.91 3.63 -7.30
CA VAL A 37 0.45 3.99 -8.65
C VAL A 37 1.63 4.12 -9.60
N LEU A 38 2.71 4.80 -9.18
CA LEU A 38 3.94 4.92 -9.97
C LEU A 38 4.58 3.55 -10.23
N TRP A 39 4.54 2.65 -9.25
CA TRP A 39 5.01 1.28 -9.41
C TRP A 39 4.16 0.52 -10.44
N VAL A 40 2.82 0.64 -10.40
CA VAL A 40 1.94 0.01 -11.40
C VAL A 40 2.23 0.57 -12.79
N ASP A 41 2.37 1.89 -12.94
CA ASP A 41 2.72 2.52 -14.22
C ASP A 41 4.08 2.00 -14.75
N ALA A 42 5.10 1.96 -13.90
CA ALA A 42 6.42 1.45 -14.26
C ALA A 42 6.40 -0.04 -14.61
N ASP A 43 5.69 -0.86 -13.85
CA ASP A 43 5.55 -2.31 -14.10
C ASP A 43 4.78 -2.57 -15.40
N SER A 44 3.75 -1.76 -15.68
CA SER A 44 2.94 -1.90 -16.89
C SER A 44 3.77 -1.72 -18.16
N LYS A 45 4.84 -0.91 -18.11
CA LYS A 45 5.72 -0.60 -19.25
C LYS A 45 6.33 -1.84 -19.89
N ASN A 46 6.60 -2.86 -19.09
CA ASN A 46 7.23 -4.10 -19.53
C ASN A 46 6.22 -5.20 -19.88
N ARG A 47 4.93 -4.88 -19.97
CA ARG A 47 3.85 -5.84 -20.10
C ARG A 47 2.98 -5.56 -21.33
N SER A 48 2.90 -6.55 -22.22
CA SER A 48 2.11 -6.51 -23.46
C SER A 48 0.71 -7.12 -23.31
N ASP A 49 0.42 -7.75 -22.17
CA ASP A 49 -0.83 -8.47 -21.86
C ASP A 49 -1.96 -7.58 -21.30
N ILE A 50 -1.71 -6.27 -21.25
CA ILE A 50 -2.60 -5.24 -20.72
C ILE A 50 -2.75 -4.09 -21.73
N TYR A 51 -3.99 -3.61 -21.89
CA TYR A 51 -4.25 -2.40 -22.65
C TYR A 51 -3.90 -1.17 -21.81
N ARG A 52 -3.11 -0.25 -22.39
CA ARG A 52 -2.62 0.95 -21.73
C ARG A 52 -3.12 2.21 -22.45
N PRO A 53 -4.19 2.86 -21.96
CA PRO A 53 -4.60 4.15 -22.49
C PRO A 53 -3.54 5.24 -22.27
N PHE A 54 -3.63 6.32 -23.04
CA PHE A 54 -2.69 7.46 -22.97
C PHE A 54 -2.55 8.03 -21.55
N GLU A 55 -3.64 8.01 -20.75
CA GLU A 55 -3.67 8.48 -19.36
C GLU A 55 -3.70 7.34 -18.32
N PHE A 56 -2.98 6.24 -18.59
CA PHE A 56 -2.98 5.07 -17.71
C PHE A 56 -2.63 5.38 -16.25
N GLY A 57 -1.61 6.20 -16.00
CA GLY A 57 -1.21 6.57 -14.63
C GLY A 57 -2.33 7.30 -13.87
N GLN A 58 -3.09 8.17 -14.53
CA GLN A 58 -4.23 8.87 -13.92
C GLN A 58 -5.39 7.91 -13.63
N LEU A 59 -5.71 7.02 -14.59
CA LEU A 59 -6.72 5.99 -14.38
C LEU A 59 -6.39 5.14 -13.16
N VAL A 60 -5.13 4.69 -13.05
CA VAL A 60 -4.68 3.91 -11.89
C VAL A 60 -4.72 4.75 -10.62
N PHE A 61 -4.37 6.04 -10.66
CA PHE A 61 -4.43 6.92 -9.49
C PHE A 61 -5.85 7.07 -8.92
N PHE A 62 -6.83 7.36 -9.76
CA PHE A 62 -8.22 7.55 -9.32
C PHE A 62 -8.92 6.24 -8.97
N TYR A 63 -8.63 5.18 -9.72
CA TYR A 63 -9.30 3.89 -9.56
C TYR A 63 -8.39 2.84 -8.91
N TRP A 64 -7.38 3.24 -8.13
CA TRP A 64 -6.37 2.31 -7.60
C TRP A 64 -7.00 1.14 -6.84
N LEU A 65 -8.08 1.39 -6.08
CA LEU A 65 -8.72 0.38 -5.24
C LEU A 65 -9.31 -0.79 -6.06
N PRO A 66 -10.19 -0.57 -7.06
CA PRO A 66 -10.63 -1.67 -7.94
C PRO A 66 -9.60 -2.06 -9.01
N TYR A 67 -8.75 -1.12 -9.45
CA TYR A 67 -7.84 -1.36 -10.57
C TYR A 67 -6.63 -2.20 -10.17
N LEU A 68 -6.07 -2.01 -8.97
CA LEU A 68 -4.91 -2.76 -8.50
C LEU A 68 -5.19 -4.28 -8.42
N PRO A 69 -6.31 -4.77 -7.82
CA PRO A 69 -6.66 -6.18 -7.85
C PRO A 69 -6.82 -6.71 -9.28
N PHE A 70 -7.52 -5.97 -10.15
CA PHE A 70 -7.69 -6.35 -11.55
C PHE A 70 -6.35 -6.46 -12.29
N TYR A 71 -5.48 -5.47 -12.12
CA TYR A 71 -4.15 -5.40 -12.73
C TYR A 71 -3.27 -6.57 -12.28
N LEU A 72 -3.22 -6.85 -10.98
CA LEU A 72 -2.43 -7.93 -10.42
C LEU A 72 -2.94 -9.31 -10.86
N TRP A 73 -4.27 -9.49 -10.87
CA TRP A 73 -4.88 -10.72 -11.37
C TRP A 73 -4.58 -10.94 -12.86
N ARG A 74 -4.71 -9.89 -13.67
CA ARG A 74 -4.48 -9.99 -15.12
C ARG A 74 -3.03 -10.31 -15.45
N THR A 75 -2.08 -9.66 -14.79
CA THR A 75 -0.64 -9.77 -15.10
C THR A 75 0.03 -11.00 -14.49
N ARG A 76 -0.48 -11.51 -13.35
CA ARG A 76 0.21 -12.51 -12.52
C ARG A 76 -0.68 -13.59 -11.91
N ARG A 77 -2.01 -13.53 -12.09
CA ARG A 77 -3.00 -14.46 -11.51
C ARG A 77 -2.81 -14.62 -10.00
N THR A 78 -2.56 -15.84 -9.51
CA THR A 78 -2.40 -16.18 -8.09
C THR A 78 -1.25 -15.44 -7.42
N PHE A 79 -0.13 -15.24 -8.13
CA PHE A 79 0.99 -14.48 -7.58
C PHE A 79 0.64 -12.99 -7.39
N GLY A 80 -0.28 -12.48 -8.22
CA GLY A 80 -0.86 -11.15 -8.05
C GLY A 80 -1.66 -11.00 -6.75
N ILE A 81 -2.37 -12.04 -6.31
CA ILE A 81 -3.10 -12.02 -5.04
C ILE A 81 -2.11 -11.94 -3.87
N PHE A 82 -1.02 -12.69 -3.90
CA PHE A 82 0.01 -12.59 -2.86
C PHE A 82 0.64 -11.19 -2.81
N MET A 83 0.88 -10.55 -3.95
CA MET A 83 1.33 -9.16 -3.98
C MET A 83 0.29 -8.20 -3.39
N LEU A 84 -0.99 -8.38 -3.72
CA LEU A 84 -2.06 -7.56 -3.17
C LEU A 84 -2.10 -7.65 -1.65
N LEU A 85 -2.04 -8.88 -1.11
CA LEU A 85 -1.93 -9.11 0.33
C LEU A 85 -0.69 -8.46 0.92
N GLY A 86 0.45 -8.50 0.22
CA GLY A 86 1.67 -7.80 0.61
C GLY A 86 1.49 -6.28 0.69
N PHE A 87 0.82 -5.66 -0.30
CA PHE A 87 0.53 -4.22 -0.27
C PHE A 87 -0.43 -3.85 0.86
N VAL A 88 -1.50 -4.63 1.05
CA VAL A 88 -2.45 -4.45 2.17
C VAL A 88 -1.71 -4.59 3.50
N PHE A 89 -0.87 -5.61 3.64
CA PHE A 89 -0.09 -5.82 4.86
C PHE A 89 0.87 -4.66 5.13
N LEU A 90 1.59 -4.17 4.12
CA LEU A 90 2.46 -3.00 4.25
C LEU A 90 1.68 -1.72 4.56
N PHE A 91 0.45 -1.59 4.08
CA PHE A 91 -0.42 -0.46 4.38
C PHE A 91 -1.00 -0.50 5.80
N PHE A 92 -1.21 -1.69 6.36
CA PHE A 92 -1.73 -1.86 7.73
C PHE A 92 -0.67 -2.32 8.73
N LEU A 93 0.62 -2.19 8.38
CA LEU A 93 1.71 -2.76 9.17
C LEU A 93 1.75 -2.24 10.61
N GLY A 94 1.63 -0.91 10.79
CA GLY A 94 1.62 -0.28 12.11
C GLY A 94 0.41 -0.71 12.94
N TYR A 95 -0.78 -0.68 12.34
CA TYR A 95 -2.01 -1.19 12.94
C TYR A 95 -1.88 -2.64 13.40
N PHE A 96 -1.42 -3.56 12.54
CA PHE A 96 -1.20 -4.96 12.93
C PHE A 96 -0.20 -5.10 14.08
N ALA A 97 0.87 -4.31 14.08
CA ALA A 97 1.86 -4.32 15.16
C ALA A 97 1.26 -3.84 16.49
N GLN A 98 0.40 -2.82 16.48
CA GLN A 98 -0.33 -2.38 17.67
C GLN A 98 -1.25 -3.47 18.22
N TRP A 99 -1.97 -4.19 17.35
CA TRP A 99 -2.79 -5.34 17.76
C TRP A 99 -1.98 -6.45 18.41
N VAL A 100 -0.79 -6.75 17.87
CA VAL A 100 0.12 -7.74 18.47
C VAL A 100 0.55 -7.30 19.88
N ILE A 101 0.90 -6.01 20.07
CA ILE A 101 1.27 -5.47 21.38
C ILE A 101 0.09 -5.52 22.35
N TYR A 102 -1.11 -5.16 21.89
CA TYR A 102 -2.32 -5.20 22.70
C TYR A 102 -2.65 -6.61 23.18
N LEU A 103 -2.52 -7.62 22.31
CA LEU A 103 -2.78 -9.02 22.66
C LEU A 103 -1.68 -9.68 23.49
N ALA A 104 -0.45 -9.17 23.43
CA ALA A 104 0.70 -9.68 24.19
C ALA A 104 0.78 -9.11 25.62
N ARG A 105 -0.07 -8.13 25.95
CA ARG A 105 -0.16 -7.49 27.25
C ARG A 105 -1.26 -8.12 28.10
#